data_AF-A0A2V8UGN7-F1
#
_entry.id   AF-A0A2V8UGN7-F1
#
_cell.length_a   1.000
_cell.length_b   1.000
_cell.length_c   1.000
_cell.angle_alpha   90.00
_cell.angle_beta   90.00
_cell.angle_gamma   90.00
#
_symmetry.space_group_name_H-M   'P 1'
#
loop_
_entity.id
_entity.type
_entity.pdbx_description
1 polymer ?
#
loop_
_entity_poly.entity_id
_entity_poly.type
_entity_poly.pdbx_seq_one_letter_code
_entity_poly.pdbx_strand_id
1 'polypeptide(L)'
;MDTKNGTYFGYDLDVEPLPDSGKFIVSVKPLSLTSSEVSAEVSSRKHQSLALVPISLTRYPEPQTLSEGDLYLLDVLVNRTTGQKIVDEIGVARTQSGLDDLGDDAVPNEPPRNFNLLDVKLRVTGARLLVNRRIVSQLPEKGSVSGHVIWFYYPEFGRVAMSIDQQPGFQKVGTVSRKNIQFTLGNDKFEWGSTTSILPASGTFNLYVLQDFSYKPTNPSQSDAGRDRIPLVCGGVPNAAALFGN
;
A
#
# COMPACT_ATOMS: atom_id res chain seq x y z
N MET A 1 11.24 1.63 -14.27
CA MET A 1 11.18 2.51 -15.45
C MET A 1 12.32 3.51 -15.40
N ASP A 2 12.99 3.73 -16.53
CA ASP A 2 14.05 4.71 -16.71
C ASP A 2 13.63 5.74 -17.76
N THR A 3 13.17 6.90 -17.29
CA THR A 3 12.72 7.97 -18.19
C THR A 3 13.86 8.78 -18.78
N LYS A 4 15.11 8.61 -18.34
CA LYS A 4 16.26 9.25 -18.98
C LYS A 4 16.65 8.49 -20.24
N ASN A 5 16.62 7.17 -20.16
CA ASN A 5 16.91 6.29 -21.30
C ASN A 5 15.67 5.93 -22.13
N GLY A 6 14.48 6.40 -21.72
CA GLY A 6 13.23 6.17 -22.46
C GLY A 6 12.79 4.71 -22.44
N THR A 7 13.07 3.98 -21.35
CA THR A 7 12.80 2.55 -21.26
C THR A 7 12.00 2.16 -20.03
N TYR A 8 11.25 1.07 -20.13
CA TYR A 8 10.53 0.48 -19.01
C TYR A 8 10.61 -1.04 -19.06
N PHE A 9 10.35 -1.71 -17.95
CA PHE A 9 10.17 -3.15 -17.91
C PHE A 9 8.92 -3.44 -17.08
N GLY A 10 8.28 -4.56 -17.35
CA GLY A 10 7.08 -4.99 -16.65
C GLY A 10 6.71 -6.40 -17.09
N TYR A 11 5.88 -7.05 -16.28
CA TYR A 11 5.37 -8.38 -16.52
C TYR A 11 4.01 -8.49 -15.84
N ASP A 12 3.18 -9.41 -16.33
CA ASP A 12 1.94 -9.78 -15.67
C ASP A 12 2.20 -10.98 -14.76
N LEU A 13 1.56 -11.01 -13.60
CA LEU A 13 1.47 -12.20 -12.77
C LEU A 13 0.09 -12.80 -12.94
N ASP A 14 0.05 -14.05 -13.38
CA ASP A 14 -1.14 -14.86 -13.35
C ASP A 14 -1.04 -15.84 -12.19
N VAL A 15 -2.08 -15.89 -11.35
CA VAL A 15 -2.09 -16.68 -10.12
C VAL A 15 -3.32 -17.55 -10.11
N GLU A 16 -3.12 -18.85 -10.27
CA GLU A 16 -4.19 -19.86 -10.25
C GLU A 16 -4.12 -20.65 -8.94
N PRO A 17 -5.20 -20.69 -8.13
CA PRO A 17 -5.22 -21.56 -6.97
C PRO A 17 -5.29 -23.03 -7.42
N LEU A 18 -4.48 -23.90 -6.81
CA LEU A 18 -4.62 -25.35 -6.94
C LEU A 18 -5.64 -25.83 -5.91
N PRO A 19 -6.85 -26.25 -6.33
CA PRO A 19 -7.89 -26.69 -5.41
C PRO A 19 -7.37 -27.79 -4.48
N ASP A 20 -7.87 -27.80 -3.23
CA ASP A 20 -7.62 -28.85 -2.22
C ASP A 20 -6.18 -29.02 -1.73
N SER A 21 -5.22 -28.26 -2.26
CA SER A 21 -3.80 -28.38 -1.91
C SER A 21 -3.25 -27.23 -1.05
N GLY A 22 -3.99 -26.12 -0.97
CA GLY A 22 -3.49 -24.91 -0.35
C GLY A 22 -2.40 -24.19 -1.16
N LYS A 23 -2.12 -24.59 -2.41
CA LYS A 23 -1.04 -24.02 -3.24
C LYS A 23 -1.57 -23.14 -4.36
N PHE A 24 -0.66 -22.40 -4.97
CA PHE A 24 -0.91 -21.52 -6.12
C PHE A 24 0.08 -21.84 -7.23
N ILE A 25 -0.36 -21.76 -8.47
CA ILE A 25 0.52 -21.71 -9.64
C ILE A 25 0.69 -20.24 -9.99
N VAL A 26 1.91 -19.74 -9.88
CA VAL A 26 2.29 -18.38 -10.27
C VAL A 26 3.00 -18.43 -11.60
N SER A 27 2.45 -17.76 -12.60
CA SER A 27 3.02 -17.64 -13.94
C SER A 27 3.42 -16.19 -14.22
N VAL A 28 4.67 -15.98 -14.62
CA VAL A 28 5.16 -14.67 -15.06
C VAL A 28 4.94 -14.57 -16.58
N LYS A 29 4.13 -13.61 -17.01
CA LYS A 29 3.75 -13.42 -18.41
C LYS A 29 4.28 -12.08 -18.94
N PRO A 30 4.42 -11.92 -20.27
CA PRO A 30 4.64 -10.61 -20.87
C PRO A 30 3.59 -9.61 -20.39
N LEU A 31 4.02 -8.38 -20.13
CA LEU A 31 3.12 -7.30 -19.76
C LEU A 31 2.06 -7.14 -20.86
N SER A 32 0.78 -7.23 -20.49
CA SER A 32 -0.34 -7.08 -21.43
C SER A 32 -0.49 -5.65 -21.94
N LEU A 33 -0.01 -4.65 -21.20
CA LEU A 33 -0.01 -3.25 -21.60
C LEU A 33 0.97 -2.99 -22.75
N THR A 34 0.46 -2.37 -23.81
CA THR A 34 1.26 -1.92 -24.95
C THR A 34 2.17 -0.75 -24.58
N SER A 35 3.24 -0.56 -25.35
CA SER A 35 4.15 0.57 -25.16
C SER A 35 3.46 1.92 -25.31
N SER A 36 2.42 2.01 -26.14
CA SER A 36 1.57 3.21 -26.24
C SER A 36 0.76 3.45 -24.98
N GLU A 37 0.20 2.42 -24.35
CA GLU A 37 -0.57 2.56 -23.11
C GLU A 37 0.34 2.92 -21.94
N VAL A 38 1.51 2.29 -21.83
CA VAL A 38 2.52 2.64 -20.82
C VAL A 38 3.07 4.05 -21.06
N SER A 39 3.36 4.40 -22.32
CA SER A 39 3.83 5.75 -22.68
C SER A 39 2.76 6.79 -22.43
N ALA A 40 1.48 6.51 -22.71
CA ALA A 40 0.37 7.42 -22.42
C ALA A 40 0.20 7.61 -20.92
N GLU A 41 0.27 6.52 -20.14
CA GLU A 41 0.20 6.54 -18.68
C GLU A 41 1.38 7.31 -18.06
N VAL A 42 2.57 7.22 -18.65
CA VAL A 42 3.74 7.94 -18.13
C VAL A 42 3.77 9.38 -18.63
N SER A 43 3.37 9.63 -19.88
CA SER A 43 3.29 10.97 -20.47
C SER A 43 2.22 11.81 -19.78
N SER A 44 1.10 11.21 -19.40
CA SER A 44 0.07 11.85 -18.58
C SER A 44 0.62 12.20 -17.19
N ARG A 45 1.31 11.27 -16.52
CA ARG A 45 1.95 11.48 -15.21
C ARG A 45 3.06 12.53 -15.22
N LYS A 46 3.77 12.70 -16.35
CA LYS A 46 4.92 13.63 -16.46
C LYS A 46 4.63 14.93 -17.19
N HIS A 47 3.40 15.12 -17.69
CA HIS A 47 3.03 16.24 -18.58
C HIS A 47 4.05 16.48 -19.71
N GLN A 48 4.67 15.40 -20.19
CA GLN A 48 5.70 15.43 -21.21
C GLN A 48 5.51 14.21 -22.11
N SER A 49 5.51 14.40 -23.43
CA SER A 49 5.47 13.29 -24.36
C SER A 49 6.75 12.46 -24.22
N LEU A 50 6.60 11.24 -23.72
CA LEU A 50 7.68 10.28 -23.57
C LEU A 50 7.32 9.04 -24.37
N ALA A 51 8.11 8.75 -25.40
CA ALA A 51 8.07 7.49 -26.09
C ALA A 51 8.92 6.49 -25.30
N LEU A 52 8.27 5.61 -24.55
CA LEU A 52 8.94 4.58 -23.78
C LEU A 52 8.98 3.26 -24.54
N VAL A 53 10.15 2.62 -24.52
CA VAL A 53 10.38 1.32 -25.14
C VAL A 53 10.46 0.22 -24.06
N PRO A 54 9.78 -0.92 -24.24
CA PRO A 54 9.83 -2.02 -23.29
C PRO A 54 11.18 -2.73 -23.35
N ILE A 55 11.68 -3.08 -22.17
CA ILE A 55 12.72 -4.05 -21.94
C ILE A 55 12.00 -5.27 -21.39
N SER A 56 11.84 -6.28 -22.25
CA SER A 56 11.27 -7.56 -21.85
C SER A 56 12.30 -8.43 -21.16
N LEU A 57 11.82 -9.31 -20.29
CA LEU A 57 12.59 -10.45 -19.81
C LEU A 57 13.13 -11.23 -21.02
N THR A 58 14.42 -11.59 -21.01
CA THR A 58 14.99 -12.39 -22.11
C THR A 58 14.36 -13.78 -22.18
N ARG A 59 13.90 -14.29 -21.03
CA ARG A 59 13.14 -15.52 -20.90
C ARG A 59 12.21 -15.38 -19.69
N TYR A 60 10.95 -15.72 -19.88
CA TYR A 60 10.00 -15.87 -18.77
C TYR A 60 10.24 -17.23 -18.11
N PRO A 61 10.31 -17.30 -16.77
CA PRO A 61 10.46 -18.56 -16.07
C PRO A 61 9.23 -19.45 -16.27
N GLU A 62 9.43 -20.76 -16.13
CA GLU A 62 8.31 -21.69 -16.05
C GLU A 62 7.43 -21.37 -14.84
N PRO A 63 6.12 -21.67 -14.89
CA PRO A 63 5.22 -21.48 -13.76
C PRO A 63 5.75 -22.14 -12.47
N GLN A 64 5.64 -21.43 -11.36
CA GLN A 64 6.11 -21.88 -10.06
C GLN A 64 4.93 -22.27 -9.19
N THR A 65 5.01 -23.43 -8.54
CA THR A 65 4.03 -23.82 -7.52
C THR A 65 4.48 -23.29 -6.17
N LEU A 66 3.74 -22.33 -5.62
CA LEU A 66 4.02 -21.71 -4.33
C LEU A 66 2.98 -22.12 -3.30
N SER A 67 3.43 -22.35 -2.07
CA SER A 67 2.58 -22.42 -0.89
C SER A 67 2.34 -21.02 -0.35
N GLU A 68 1.33 -20.89 0.50
CA GLU A 68 1.07 -19.64 1.21
C GLU A 68 2.26 -19.26 2.11
N GLY A 69 2.75 -18.03 1.95
CA GLY A 69 3.95 -17.54 2.65
C GLY A 69 5.30 -17.88 1.99
N ASP A 70 5.31 -18.67 0.90
CA ASP A 70 6.53 -18.89 0.11
C ASP A 70 6.94 -17.60 -0.63
N LEU A 71 8.25 -17.38 -0.73
CA LEU A 71 8.84 -16.27 -1.48
C LEU A 71 9.49 -16.79 -2.76
N TYR A 72 9.10 -16.22 -3.90
CA TYR A 72 9.70 -16.47 -5.20
C TYR A 72 10.52 -15.26 -5.66
N LEU A 73 11.83 -15.46 -5.88
CA LEU A 73 12.73 -14.43 -6.36
C LEU A 73 12.77 -14.43 -7.89
N LEU A 74 12.34 -13.34 -8.50
CA LEU A 74 12.37 -13.14 -9.94
C LEU A 74 13.49 -12.18 -10.34
N ASP A 75 14.48 -12.68 -11.08
CA ASP A 75 15.48 -11.83 -11.74
C ASP A 75 14.80 -11.08 -12.91
N VAL A 76 14.42 -9.81 -12.69
CA VAL A 76 13.66 -9.01 -13.67
C VAL A 76 14.56 -8.44 -14.76
N LEU A 77 15.71 -7.89 -14.37
CA LEU A 77 16.71 -7.38 -15.30
C LEU A 77 18.10 -7.79 -14.85
N VAL A 78 18.90 -8.27 -15.81
CA VAL A 78 20.30 -8.63 -15.58
C VAL A 78 21.17 -7.86 -16.55
N ASN A 79 22.01 -6.97 -16.03
CA ASN A 79 23.08 -6.38 -16.82
C ASN A 79 24.16 -7.44 -17.05
N ARG A 80 24.23 -7.99 -18.27
CA ARG A 80 25.16 -9.10 -18.59
C ARG A 80 26.63 -8.68 -18.58
N THR A 81 26.92 -7.38 -18.69
CA THR A 81 28.29 -6.85 -18.67
C THR A 81 28.80 -6.65 -17.25
N THR A 82 27.95 -6.19 -16.33
CA THR A 82 28.33 -5.89 -14.94
C THR A 82 27.90 -6.96 -13.94
N GLY A 83 27.02 -7.88 -14.32
CA GLY A 83 26.41 -8.88 -13.45
C GLY A 83 25.35 -8.32 -12.49
N GLN A 84 25.09 -7.02 -12.52
CA GLN A 84 24.07 -6.39 -11.67
C GLN A 84 22.67 -6.87 -12.04
N LYS A 85 21.84 -7.12 -11.02
CA LYS A 85 20.48 -7.62 -11.18
C LYS A 85 19.47 -6.71 -10.48
N ILE A 86 18.30 -6.59 -11.07
CA ILE A 86 17.08 -6.16 -10.39
C ILE A 86 16.30 -7.44 -10.09
N VAL A 87 16.07 -7.70 -8.81
CA VAL A 87 15.33 -8.86 -8.32
C VAL A 87 14.01 -8.36 -7.75
N ASP A 88 12.93 -9.07 -8.03
CA ASP A 88 11.62 -8.87 -7.43
C ASP A 88 11.27 -10.03 -6.52
N GLU A 89 10.60 -9.72 -5.41
CA GLU A 89 10.23 -10.70 -4.38
C GLU A 89 8.71 -10.92 -4.43
N ILE A 90 8.30 -12.10 -4.90
CA ILE A 90 6.90 -12.43 -5.13
C ILE A 90 6.42 -13.38 -4.04
N GLY A 91 5.49 -12.92 -3.21
CA GLY A 91 4.77 -13.76 -2.25
C GLY A 91 3.32 -13.98 -2.67
N VAL A 92 2.73 -15.12 -2.26
CA VAL A 92 1.31 -15.40 -2.45
C VAL A 92 0.63 -15.73 -1.13
N ALA A 93 -0.57 -15.18 -0.94
CA ALA A 93 -1.42 -15.43 0.22
C ALA A 93 -2.89 -15.56 -0.21
N ARG A 94 -3.67 -16.35 0.53
CA ARG A 94 -5.10 -16.52 0.30
C ARG A 94 -5.83 -15.42 1.07
N THR A 95 -6.47 -14.50 0.38
CA THR A 95 -7.38 -13.58 1.04
C THR A 95 -8.62 -14.36 1.51
N GLN A 96 -8.69 -14.68 2.80
CA GLN A 96 -9.92 -15.20 3.40
C GLN A 96 -10.93 -14.05 3.50
N SER A 97 -11.92 -14.08 2.61
CA SER A 97 -12.99 -13.09 2.60
C SER A 97 -13.96 -13.37 3.75
N GLY A 98 -13.78 -12.66 4.85
CA GLY A 98 -14.76 -12.57 5.93
C GLY A 98 -14.11 -12.53 7.30
N LEU A 99 -14.08 -11.35 7.93
CA LEU A 99 -13.52 -11.10 9.27
C LEU A 99 -12.00 -11.32 9.48
N ASP A 100 -11.28 -11.99 8.58
CA ASP A 100 -9.84 -12.34 8.74
C ASP A 100 -8.85 -11.35 8.11
N ASP A 101 -9.31 -10.30 7.44
CA ASP A 101 -8.50 -9.33 6.68
C ASP A 101 -7.70 -8.34 7.56
N LEU A 102 -7.29 -8.70 8.77
CA LEU A 102 -6.48 -7.83 9.65
C LEU A 102 -5.08 -8.37 9.91
N GLY A 103 -4.78 -9.58 9.44
CA GLY A 103 -3.45 -10.19 9.52
C GLY A 103 -3.14 -10.92 8.23
N ASP A 104 -2.56 -10.22 7.26
CA ASP A 104 -1.98 -10.84 6.07
C ASP A 104 -0.60 -10.24 5.79
N ASP A 105 0.23 -10.21 6.83
CA ASP A 105 1.66 -10.33 6.63
C ASP A 105 1.94 -11.83 6.74
N ALA A 106 2.72 -12.39 5.81
CA ALA A 106 3.21 -13.77 5.91
C ALA A 106 3.61 -14.04 7.36
N VAL A 107 2.96 -15.01 8.02
CA VAL A 107 3.18 -15.30 9.44
C VAL A 107 4.68 -15.55 9.62
N PRO A 108 5.44 -14.62 10.22
CA PRO A 108 6.86 -14.83 10.43
C PRO A 108 6.99 -16.08 11.29
N ASN A 109 7.97 -16.94 11.00
CA ASN A 109 8.22 -18.14 11.80
C ASN A 109 8.81 -17.74 13.16
N GLU A 110 7.99 -17.08 13.99
CA GLU A 110 8.32 -16.52 15.29
C GLU A 110 7.89 -17.51 16.39
N PRO A 111 8.66 -17.60 17.49
CA PRO A 111 8.27 -18.43 18.62
C PRO A 111 6.92 -17.95 19.19
N PRO A 112 6.09 -18.86 19.74
CA PRO A 112 4.85 -18.49 20.40
C PRO A 112 5.08 -17.40 21.45
N ARG A 113 4.29 -16.33 21.40
CA ARG A 113 4.32 -15.24 22.38
C ARG A 113 2.92 -14.92 22.89
N ASN A 114 2.85 -14.24 24.03
CA ASN A 114 1.60 -13.69 24.52
C ASN A 114 1.12 -12.56 23.59
N PHE A 115 -0.18 -12.57 23.32
CA PHE A 115 -0.84 -11.49 22.59
C PHE A 115 -0.62 -10.15 23.31
N ASN A 116 -0.30 -9.13 22.53
CA ASN A 116 -0.15 -7.76 23.00
C ASN A 116 -0.74 -6.77 21.97
N LEU A 117 -0.86 -5.50 22.36
CA LEU A 117 -1.52 -4.50 21.51
C LEU A 117 -0.73 -4.17 20.22
N LEU A 118 0.58 -4.45 20.17
CA LEU A 118 1.40 -4.30 18.96
C LEU A 118 1.09 -5.38 17.91
N ASP A 119 0.46 -6.49 18.31
CA ASP A 119 -0.01 -7.52 17.38
C ASP A 119 -1.30 -7.07 16.63
N VAL A 120 -1.91 -5.94 17.04
CA VAL A 120 -3.10 -5.38 16.40
C VAL A 120 -2.72 -4.31 15.39
N LYS A 121 -3.21 -4.47 14.16
CA LYS A 121 -3.09 -3.48 13.08
C LYS A 121 -4.39 -2.75 12.84
N LEU A 122 -4.25 -1.49 12.47
CA LEU A 122 -5.28 -0.75 11.75
C LEU A 122 -5.28 -1.21 10.29
N ARG A 123 -6.45 -1.34 9.67
CA ARG A 123 -6.58 -1.50 8.22
C ARG A 123 -7.69 -0.62 7.65
N VAL A 124 -7.44 0.05 6.54
CA VAL A 124 -8.44 0.84 5.84
C VAL A 124 -8.47 0.41 4.39
N THR A 125 -9.60 -0.14 3.94
CA THR A 125 -9.81 -0.70 2.59
C THR A 125 -10.88 0.13 1.85
N GLY A 126 -10.72 0.34 0.55
CA GLY A 126 -11.72 1.07 -0.26
C GLY A 126 -11.97 2.50 0.27
N ALA A 127 -10.91 3.13 0.76
CA ALA A 127 -11.02 4.20 1.72
C ALA A 127 -11.55 5.52 1.14
N ARG A 128 -12.31 6.28 1.94
CA ARG A 128 -12.72 7.67 1.62
C ARG A 128 -12.27 8.60 2.72
N LEU A 129 -11.42 9.55 2.39
CA LEU A 129 -10.97 10.59 3.31
C LEU A 129 -11.84 11.83 3.13
N LEU A 130 -12.47 12.26 4.22
CA LEU A 130 -13.28 13.45 4.30
C LEU A 130 -12.64 14.46 5.24
N VAL A 131 -12.67 15.73 4.84
CA VAL A 131 -12.35 16.88 5.69
C VAL A 131 -13.56 17.78 5.71
N ASN A 132 -14.07 18.09 6.90
CA ASN A 132 -15.28 18.88 7.10
C ASN A 132 -16.46 18.36 6.24
N ARG A 133 -16.63 17.03 6.21
CA ARG A 133 -17.64 16.29 5.42
C ARG A 133 -17.50 16.33 3.90
N ARG A 134 -16.44 16.95 3.37
CA ARG A 134 -16.12 16.92 1.94
C ARG A 134 -15.12 15.81 1.65
N ILE A 135 -15.40 14.97 0.66
CA ILE A 135 -14.43 13.97 0.19
C ILE A 135 -13.26 14.71 -0.45
N VAL A 136 -12.09 14.63 0.18
CA VAL A 136 -10.84 15.21 -0.32
C VAL A 136 -9.98 14.18 -1.04
N SER A 137 -10.17 12.90 -0.73
CA SER A 137 -9.39 11.81 -1.32
C SER A 137 -10.06 10.44 -1.17
N GLN A 138 -9.63 9.46 -1.96
CA GLN A 138 -10.13 8.08 -1.91
C GLN A 138 -9.09 7.07 -2.40
N LEU A 139 -9.15 5.83 -1.89
CA LEU A 139 -8.50 4.66 -2.48
C LEU A 139 -9.47 3.94 -3.42
N PRO A 140 -8.96 3.19 -4.42
CA PRO A 140 -9.76 2.21 -5.16
C PRO A 140 -10.44 1.22 -4.21
N GLU A 141 -11.57 0.63 -4.62
CA GLU A 141 -12.37 -0.27 -3.77
C GLU A 141 -11.57 -1.43 -3.16
N LYS A 142 -10.61 -1.97 -3.93
CA LYS A 142 -9.68 -3.03 -3.50
C LYS A 142 -8.36 -2.51 -2.91
N GLY A 143 -8.13 -1.20 -2.93
CA GLY A 143 -6.93 -0.60 -2.36
C GLY A 143 -7.01 -0.58 -0.83
N SER A 144 -5.91 -0.92 -0.16
CA SER A 144 -5.85 -0.99 1.30
C SER A 144 -4.56 -0.40 1.86
N VAL A 145 -4.64 0.08 3.09
CA VAL A 145 -3.50 0.48 3.92
C VAL A 145 -3.63 -0.25 5.25
N SER A 146 -2.56 -0.89 5.69
CA SER A 146 -2.54 -1.58 6.99
C SER A 146 -1.21 -1.39 7.71
N GLY A 147 -1.27 -1.33 9.03
CA GLY A 147 -0.10 -1.21 9.90
C GLY A 147 -0.51 -0.98 11.34
N HIS A 148 0.44 -1.10 12.26
CA HIS A 148 0.22 -0.70 13.65
C HIS A 148 0.08 0.83 13.74
N VAL A 149 0.91 1.54 12.95
CA VAL A 149 0.70 2.95 12.64
C VAL A 149 0.35 3.08 11.16
N ILE A 150 -0.77 3.72 10.85
CA ILE A 150 -1.14 4.10 9.48
C ILE A 150 -1.06 5.61 9.32
N TRP A 151 -0.82 6.10 8.11
CA TRP A 151 -0.67 7.53 7.87
C TRP A 151 -1.20 7.94 6.50
N PHE A 152 -1.55 9.21 6.36
CA PHE A 152 -1.76 9.86 5.07
C PHE A 152 -1.06 11.23 5.03
N TYR A 153 -0.84 11.74 3.83
CA TYR A 153 -0.42 13.12 3.59
C TYR A 153 -1.63 14.03 3.35
N TYR A 154 -1.63 15.19 3.98
CA TYR A 154 -2.57 16.27 3.70
C TYR A 154 -1.82 17.60 3.66
N PRO A 155 -1.98 18.44 2.62
CA PRO A 155 -1.10 19.59 2.38
C PRO A 155 -0.92 20.54 3.56
N GLU A 156 -1.97 20.80 4.32
CA GLU A 156 -1.94 21.74 5.46
C GLU A 156 -1.36 21.14 6.74
N PHE A 157 -1.34 19.81 6.85
CA PHE A 157 -0.91 19.08 8.05
C PHE A 157 0.32 18.20 7.84
N GLY A 158 0.88 18.18 6.63
CA GLY A 158 1.99 17.29 6.27
C GLY A 158 1.59 15.82 6.39
N ARG A 159 2.42 15.01 7.03
CA ARG A 159 2.08 13.61 7.36
C ARG A 159 1.22 13.58 8.62
N VAL A 160 0.06 12.93 8.53
CA VAL A 160 -0.81 12.64 9.67
C VAL A 160 -0.71 11.15 9.97
N ALA A 161 0.00 10.78 11.03
CA ALA A 161 0.16 9.41 11.49
C ALA A 161 -0.83 9.09 12.61
N MET A 162 -1.32 7.85 12.64
CA MET A 162 -2.41 7.39 13.49
C MET A 162 -2.08 6.04 14.13
N SER A 163 -2.36 5.90 15.43
CA SER A 163 -2.25 4.65 16.18
C SER A 163 -3.45 4.44 17.11
N ILE A 164 -3.66 3.18 17.53
CA ILE A 164 -4.63 2.79 18.57
C ILE A 164 -4.04 2.74 19.97
N ASP A 165 -2.72 2.82 20.09
CA ASP A 165 -1.97 2.87 21.33
C ASP A 165 -1.24 4.20 21.50
N GLN A 166 -0.90 4.53 22.75
CA GLN A 166 -0.16 5.76 23.05
C GLN A 166 1.32 5.58 22.68
N GLN A 167 1.80 6.37 21.73
CA GLN A 167 3.22 6.44 21.37
C GLN A 167 3.82 7.82 21.70
N PRO A 168 5.15 7.94 21.84
CA PRO A 168 5.81 9.22 22.06
C PRO A 168 5.43 10.25 20.99
N GLY A 169 4.99 11.44 21.42
CA GLY A 169 4.57 12.53 20.53
C GLY A 169 3.12 12.45 20.03
N PHE A 170 2.48 11.28 20.08
CA PHE A 170 1.10 11.14 19.61
C PHE A 170 0.11 11.72 20.62
N GLN A 171 -0.91 12.41 20.13
CA GLN A 171 -1.96 13.02 20.94
C GLN A 171 -3.28 12.26 20.78
N LYS A 172 -3.97 12.01 21.89
CA LYS A 172 -5.30 11.40 21.88
C LYS A 172 -6.35 12.41 21.41
N VAL A 173 -6.68 12.39 20.12
CA VAL A 173 -7.56 13.41 19.49
C VAL A 173 -8.66 12.83 18.62
N GLY A 174 -8.87 11.51 18.67
CA GLY A 174 -9.85 10.84 17.83
C GLY A 174 -10.36 9.53 18.35
N THR A 175 -11.13 8.87 17.51
CA THR A 175 -11.67 7.54 17.76
C THR A 175 -11.68 6.68 16.50
N VAL A 176 -11.58 5.37 16.69
CA VAL A 176 -11.82 4.35 15.66
C VAL A 176 -13.06 3.56 16.04
N SER A 177 -14.03 3.43 15.12
CA SER A 177 -15.23 2.64 15.33
C SER A 177 -15.62 1.88 14.07
N ARG A 178 -15.68 0.55 14.17
CA ARG A 178 -16.01 -0.39 13.09
C ARG A 178 -15.33 -0.04 11.75
N LYS A 179 -15.96 0.78 10.90
CA LYS A 179 -15.49 1.15 9.56
C LYS A 179 -15.06 2.61 9.42
N ASN A 180 -14.90 3.35 10.53
CA ASN A 180 -14.62 4.78 10.49
C ASN A 180 -13.53 5.17 11.49
N ILE A 181 -12.59 5.97 11.02
CA ILE A 181 -11.69 6.77 11.86
C ILE A 181 -12.23 8.20 11.86
N GLN A 182 -12.28 8.84 13.02
CA GLN A 182 -12.61 10.26 13.13
C GLN A 182 -11.68 10.96 14.12
N PHE A 183 -11.25 12.17 13.79
CA PHE A 183 -10.42 13.00 14.69
C PHE A 183 -10.49 14.46 14.26
N THR A 184 -9.98 15.35 15.12
CA THR A 184 -9.90 16.78 14.84
C THR A 184 -8.47 17.24 14.93
N LEU A 185 -8.02 18.02 13.94
CA LEU A 185 -6.73 18.70 13.94
C LEU A 185 -6.98 20.20 13.68
N GLY A 186 -6.56 21.05 14.62
CA GLY A 186 -6.96 22.46 14.58
C GLY A 186 -8.47 22.61 14.59
N ASN A 187 -9.02 23.24 13.55
CA ASN A 187 -10.47 23.43 13.37
C ASN A 187 -11.09 22.42 12.40
N ASP A 188 -10.30 21.53 11.81
CA ASP A 188 -10.75 20.62 10.77
C ASP A 188 -11.10 19.25 11.32
N LYS A 189 -12.28 18.76 10.95
CA LYS A 189 -12.75 17.42 11.27
C LYS A 189 -12.38 16.47 10.15
N PHE A 190 -11.61 15.45 10.48
CA PHE A 190 -11.23 14.37 9.58
C PHE A 190 -12.11 13.15 9.81
N GLU A 191 -12.52 12.50 8.72
CA GLU A 191 -13.17 11.19 8.74
C GLU A 191 -12.52 10.31 7.67
N TRP A 192 -12.09 9.11 8.05
CA TRP A 192 -11.52 8.12 7.12
C TRP A 192 -12.37 6.86 7.15
N GLY A 193 -13.27 6.77 6.17
CA GLY A 193 -14.20 5.65 6.03
C GLY A 193 -13.56 4.49 5.28
N SER A 194 -13.83 3.27 5.73
CA SER A 194 -13.40 2.00 5.15
C SER A 194 -14.61 1.20 4.64
N THR A 195 -14.42 0.35 3.64
CA THR A 195 -15.44 -0.61 3.18
C THR A 195 -15.52 -1.83 4.12
N THR A 196 -14.45 -2.13 4.84
CA THR A 196 -14.32 -3.23 5.81
C THR A 196 -14.07 -2.72 7.24
N SER A 197 -14.09 -3.61 8.23
CA SER A 197 -13.76 -3.24 9.62
C SER A 197 -12.29 -2.82 9.72
N ILE A 198 -12.02 -1.75 10.46
CA ILE A 198 -10.69 -1.17 10.65
C ILE A 198 -9.90 -1.90 11.73
N LEU A 199 -10.61 -2.46 12.72
CA LEU A 199 -10.08 -3.23 13.83
C LEU A 199 -10.82 -4.57 13.95
N PRO A 200 -10.19 -5.58 14.53
CA PRO A 200 -10.81 -6.90 14.71
C PRO A 200 -11.83 -6.87 15.85
N ALA A 201 -11.62 -5.96 16.80
CA ALA A 201 -12.47 -5.79 17.96
C ALA A 201 -13.72 -4.95 17.63
N SER A 202 -14.84 -5.32 18.24
CA SER A 202 -16.05 -4.50 18.24
C SER A 202 -15.96 -3.41 19.31
N GLY A 203 -16.47 -2.22 18.99
CA GLY A 203 -16.48 -1.07 19.91
C GLY A 203 -15.97 0.22 19.26
N THR A 204 -15.83 1.23 20.10
CA THR A 204 -15.20 2.52 19.76
C THR A 204 -13.96 2.68 20.62
N PHE A 205 -12.81 2.82 19.98
CA PHE A 205 -11.51 2.91 20.64
C PHE A 205 -10.90 4.29 20.46
N ASN A 206 -9.99 4.66 21.37
CA ASN A 206 -9.25 5.91 21.24
C ASN A 206 -8.33 5.85 20.03
N LEU A 207 -8.15 6.98 19.36
CA LEU A 207 -7.15 7.19 18.32
C LEU A 207 -6.14 8.24 18.78
N TYR A 208 -4.88 7.91 18.58
CA TYR A 208 -3.74 8.78 18.85
C TYR A 208 -3.17 9.25 17.51
N VAL A 209 -2.87 10.54 17.39
CA VAL A 209 -2.44 11.18 16.13
C VAL A 209 -1.15 11.97 16.35
N LEU A 210 -0.21 11.86 15.41
CA LEU A 210 0.97 12.72 15.33
C LEU A 210 1.04 13.39 13.96
N GLN A 211 1.28 14.70 13.95
CA GLN A 211 1.49 15.50 12.75
C GLN A 211 2.98 15.73 12.54
N ASP A 212 3.45 15.51 11.32
CA ASP A 212 4.75 15.94 10.85
C ASP A 212 4.56 16.89 9.66
N PHE A 213 4.57 18.18 9.97
CA PHE A 213 4.42 19.27 9.00
C PHE A 213 5.58 19.35 8.01
N SER A 214 6.73 18.75 8.33
CA SER A 214 7.93 18.82 7.49
C SER A 214 7.87 17.82 6.32
N TYR A 215 7.09 16.75 6.47
CA TYR A 215 6.94 15.75 5.43
C TYR A 215 6.20 16.29 4.20
N LYS A 216 6.85 16.15 3.05
CA LYS A 216 6.24 16.36 1.73
C LYS A 216 6.52 15.13 0.87
N PRO A 217 5.52 14.56 0.18
CA PRO A 217 5.75 13.43 -0.71
C PRO A 217 6.66 13.86 -1.87
N THR A 218 7.64 13.04 -2.21
CA THR A 218 8.61 13.30 -3.29
C THR A 218 7.99 13.24 -4.69
N ASN A 219 6.79 12.68 -4.83
CA ASN A 219 5.94 12.75 -6.03
C ASN A 219 4.48 12.68 -5.58
N PRO A 220 3.78 13.80 -5.31
CA PRO A 220 2.34 13.75 -5.22
C PRO A 220 1.85 13.36 -6.61
N SER A 221 1.31 12.15 -6.77
CA SER A 221 0.46 11.90 -7.93
C SER A 221 -0.54 13.06 -7.97
N GLN A 222 -0.65 13.75 -9.10
CA GLN A 222 -1.86 14.49 -9.44
C GLN A 222 -2.64 13.53 -10.33
N SER A 223 -3.53 12.75 -9.73
CA SER A 223 -4.51 11.98 -10.49
C SER A 223 -5.70 12.88 -10.69
N ASP A 224 -6.06 13.08 -11.95
CA ASP A 224 -7.22 13.82 -12.45
C ASP A 224 -8.55 13.36 -11.84
N ALA A 225 -8.82 13.80 -10.61
CA ALA A 225 -10.15 13.77 -10.02
C ALA A 225 -10.64 15.23 -9.95
N GLY A 226 -10.95 15.77 -11.13
CA GLY A 226 -11.66 17.03 -11.34
C GLY A 226 -11.39 18.13 -10.31
N ARG A 227 -10.27 18.85 -10.42
CA ARG A 227 -9.92 20.11 -9.73
C ARG A 227 -10.08 20.20 -8.19
N ASP A 228 -10.61 19.19 -7.52
CA ASP A 228 -11.11 19.28 -6.14
C ASP A 228 -10.66 18.15 -5.21
N ARG A 229 -10.00 17.10 -5.73
CA ARG A 229 -9.56 15.94 -4.94
C ARG A 229 -8.06 15.71 -5.08
N ILE A 230 -7.40 15.50 -3.95
CA ILE A 230 -5.96 15.24 -3.84
C ILE A 230 -5.76 13.73 -3.81
N PRO A 231 -4.78 13.16 -4.52
CA PRO A 231 -4.52 11.72 -4.44
C PRO A 231 -4.07 11.31 -3.05
N LEU A 232 -4.57 10.18 -2.57
CA LEU A 232 -4.25 9.73 -1.22
C LEU A 232 -2.84 9.13 -1.25
N VAL A 233 -1.87 9.88 -0.74
CA VAL A 233 -0.56 9.32 -0.39
C VAL A 233 -0.65 8.84 1.04
N CYS A 234 -0.58 7.53 1.24
CA CYS A 234 -0.77 6.88 2.52
C CYS A 234 0.04 5.59 2.61
N GLY A 235 0.24 5.11 3.84
CA GLY A 235 0.94 3.86 4.09
C GLY A 235 0.74 3.39 5.52
N GLY A 236 1.29 2.22 5.82
CA GLY A 236 1.33 1.69 7.16
C GLY A 236 2.71 1.14 7.48
N VAL A 237 3.03 1.13 8.78
CA VAL A 237 4.35 0.71 9.30
C VAL A 237 4.15 -0.07 10.60
N PRO A 238 5.16 -0.86 11.02
CA PRO A 238 5.10 -1.58 12.29
C PRO A 238 5.17 -0.67 13.52
N ASN A 239 5.75 0.54 13.42
CA ASN A 239 5.84 1.49 14.53
C ASN A 239 6.19 2.91 14.04
N ALA A 240 6.04 3.91 14.92
CA ALA A 240 6.33 5.30 14.58
C ALA A 240 7.81 5.55 14.22
N ALA A 241 8.76 4.82 14.80
CA ALA A 241 10.19 5.01 14.52
C ALA A 241 10.52 4.76 13.04
N ALA A 242 9.86 3.77 12.42
CA ALA A 242 9.98 3.49 10.99
C ALA A 242 9.49 4.63 10.08
N LEU A 243 8.66 5.55 10.60
CA LEU A 243 8.20 6.73 9.86
C LEU A 243 9.06 7.96 10.07
N PHE A 244 9.49 8.21 11.30
CA PHE A 244 10.09 9.49 11.68
C PHE A 244 11.62 9.46 11.76
N GLY A 245 12.24 8.27 11.68
CA GLY A 245 13.69 8.13 11.70
C GLY A 245 14.30 8.64 13.02
N ASN A 246 14.24 7.80 14.05
CA ASN A 246 15.09 7.96 15.23
C ASN A 246 16.22 6.94 15.19
#